data_AF-A0A9W3C2N5-F1
#
_entry.id   AF-A0A9W3C2N5-F1
#
_cell.length_a   1.000
_cell.length_b   1.000
_cell.length_c   1.000
_cell.angle_alpha   90.00
_cell.angle_beta   90.00
_cell.angle_gamma   90.00
#
_symmetry.space_group_name_H-M   'P 1'
#
loop_
_entity.id
_entity.type
_entity.pdbx_description
1 polymer ?
#
loop_
_entity_poly.entity_id
_entity_poly.type
_entity_poly.pdbx_seq_one_letter_code
_entity_poly.pdbx_strand_id
1 'polypeptide(L)'
;MLRCQEMLQQCRLGGFKPKDRPVTLERVDPRGMNEVENMTTQQQHEEKEVEKAFVLWDMGNCPIPDGHDPLTVVRKIQMAVEKSGHVSRNGEISITAIGSKLREIPGEDVMRILSSFEISFKHSHLYTYDLDEWADANPPPCTMMIIDEHERIGWMASQLSDLEDAGYRILLAYPPQRDLAATPFPRSFSKQWDWDALVFDDEHETTTTTTSLVFSQGKYNDEFPFACEVCFVAVKTFEDFTAHLKSVEHEYGEWDSYASKNGVDRTIRENLPLGRSKEMDVLLIEDMEWRLMKRKEHSHGLRSPQTRLDLF
;
A
#
# COMPACT_ATOMS: atom_id res chain seq x y z
N MET A 1 -15.10 18.88 10.04
CA MET A 1 -16.12 18.05 10.71
C MET A 1 -17.19 17.48 9.77
N LEU A 2 -17.83 18.24 8.85
CA LEU A 2 -18.83 17.64 7.93
C LEU A 2 -18.24 16.70 6.84
N ARG A 3 -17.01 16.92 6.36
CA ARG A 3 -16.38 16.06 5.35
C ARG A 3 -15.98 14.65 5.85
N CYS A 4 -15.76 14.47 7.15
CA CYS A 4 -15.40 13.15 7.71
C CYS A 4 -16.63 12.26 7.98
N GLN A 5 -17.79 12.84 8.28
CA GLN A 5 -19.03 12.06 8.42
C GLN A 5 -19.54 11.51 7.07
N GLU A 6 -19.38 12.26 5.98
CA GLU A 6 -19.78 11.80 4.63
C GLU A 6 -18.92 10.62 4.14
N MET A 7 -17.63 10.58 4.45
CA MET A 7 -16.74 9.48 4.03
C MET A 7 -16.96 8.18 4.82
N LEU A 8 -17.25 8.28 6.12
CA LEU A 8 -17.61 7.12 6.95
C LEU A 8 -18.93 6.46 6.50
N GLN A 9 -19.81 7.20 5.80
CA GLN A 9 -21.06 6.68 5.28
C GLN A 9 -20.86 5.94 3.94
N GLN A 10 -19.87 6.34 3.13
CA GLN A 10 -19.56 5.71 1.84
C GLN A 10 -18.85 4.36 1.98
N CYS A 11 -18.05 4.15 3.03
CA CYS A 11 -17.45 2.84 3.33
C CYS A 11 -18.44 1.84 3.96
N ARG A 12 -19.58 2.30 4.47
CA ARG A 12 -20.57 1.46 5.19
C ARG A 12 -21.64 0.80 4.31
N LEU A 13 -21.69 1.11 3.01
CA LEU A 13 -22.65 0.55 2.07
C LEU A 13 -21.91 -0.18 0.95
N GLY A 14 -21.38 -1.37 1.25
CA GLY A 14 -20.97 -2.32 0.24
C GLY A 14 -22.16 -2.62 -0.70
N GLY A 15 -22.03 -2.21 -1.95
CA GLY A 15 -23.10 -2.35 -2.95
C GLY A 15 -22.89 -1.48 -4.17
N PHE A 16 -21.71 -1.52 -4.79
CA PHE A 16 -21.51 -0.88 -6.08
C PHE A 16 -22.13 -1.76 -7.17
N LYS A 17 -23.36 -1.43 -7.60
CA LYS A 17 -23.92 -1.91 -8.86
C LYS A 17 -23.44 -0.99 -9.99
N PRO A 18 -22.94 -1.54 -11.13
CA PRO A 18 -22.67 -0.73 -12.30
C PRO A 18 -23.97 -0.09 -12.78
N LYS A 19 -23.98 1.22 -12.97
CA LYS A 19 -25.05 1.89 -13.72
C LYS A 19 -24.59 2.01 -15.16
N ASP A 20 -25.09 1.10 -15.99
CA ASP A 20 -25.17 1.32 -17.43
C ASP A 20 -26.04 2.54 -17.73
N ARG A 21 -25.63 3.33 -18.72
CA ARG A 21 -26.55 4.06 -19.59
C ARG A 21 -26.01 3.98 -21.03
N PRO A 22 -26.86 3.70 -22.03
CA PRO A 22 -26.42 3.23 -23.33
C PRO A 22 -25.89 4.37 -24.19
N VAL A 23 -24.82 4.11 -24.94
CA VAL A 23 -24.49 4.89 -26.14
C VAL A 23 -25.08 4.13 -27.33
N THR A 24 -25.99 4.80 -28.02
CA THR A 24 -26.64 4.37 -29.25
C THR A 24 -25.60 4.14 -30.36
N LEU A 25 -25.58 2.92 -30.92
CA LEU A 25 -24.92 2.65 -32.20
C LEU A 25 -25.70 3.37 -33.32
N GLU A 26 -25.14 4.46 -33.84
CA GLU A 26 -25.52 4.95 -35.16
C GLU A 26 -24.68 4.22 -36.24
N ARG A 27 -25.38 3.68 -37.22
CA ARG A 27 -24.82 2.98 -38.38
C ARG A 27 -24.12 3.98 -39.28
N VAL A 28 -22.83 3.75 -39.58
CA VAL A 28 -22.14 4.41 -40.68
C VAL A 28 -22.03 3.42 -41.86
N ASP A 29 -22.57 3.84 -43.01
CA ASP A 29 -22.58 3.13 -44.30
C ASP A 29 -21.15 3.01 -44.85
N PRO A 30 -20.67 1.81 -45.21
CA PRO A 30 -19.32 1.63 -45.74
C PRO A 30 -19.34 1.84 -47.25
N ARG A 31 -18.88 3.01 -47.73
CA ARG A 31 -18.42 3.18 -49.12
C ARG A 31 -17.75 4.53 -49.33
N GLY A 32 -16.45 4.49 -49.57
CA GLY A 32 -15.74 5.55 -50.30
C GLY A 32 -14.69 6.28 -49.47
N MET A 33 -13.44 5.86 -49.60
CA MET A 33 -12.32 6.66 -50.15
C MET A 33 -10.99 6.17 -49.58
N ASN A 34 -10.53 5.05 -50.15
CA ASN A 34 -9.11 4.71 -50.23
C ASN A 34 -8.48 5.77 -51.15
N GLU A 35 -7.84 6.82 -50.60
CA GLU A 35 -6.85 7.67 -51.31
C GLU A 35 -6.19 8.76 -50.44
N VAL A 36 -6.08 8.55 -49.12
CA VAL A 36 -5.19 9.37 -48.25
C VAL A 36 -4.13 8.52 -47.53
N GLU A 37 -4.05 7.23 -47.89
CA GLU A 37 -3.22 6.19 -47.26
C GLU A 37 -1.71 6.25 -47.53
N ASN A 38 -1.12 7.36 -48.03
CA ASN A 38 0.29 7.32 -48.42
C ASN A 38 1.15 8.58 -48.22
N MET A 39 0.80 9.47 -47.28
CA MET A 39 1.68 10.61 -46.90
C MET A 39 1.79 10.84 -45.38
N THR A 40 1.58 9.81 -44.56
CA THR A 40 1.90 9.89 -43.12
C THR A 40 2.66 8.65 -42.66
N THR A 41 3.63 8.23 -43.48
CA THR A 41 4.63 7.26 -43.06
C THR A 41 5.67 7.99 -42.19
N GLN A 42 5.95 7.41 -41.02
CA GLN A 42 7.19 7.56 -40.24
C GLN A 42 7.34 8.74 -39.27
N GLN A 43 6.36 8.92 -38.39
CA GLN A 43 6.65 9.34 -37.00
C GLN A 43 5.86 8.47 -36.02
N GLN A 44 6.07 7.15 -36.11
CA GLN A 44 5.97 6.32 -34.91
C GLN A 44 7.24 6.62 -34.12
N HIS A 45 7.13 7.55 -33.18
CA HIS A 45 8.03 7.56 -32.03
C HIS A 45 7.83 6.19 -31.37
N GLU A 46 8.80 5.29 -31.48
CA GLU A 46 8.92 4.18 -30.54
C GLU A 46 9.15 4.84 -29.17
N GLU A 47 8.06 5.12 -28.44
CA GLU A 47 8.15 5.26 -27.00
C GLU A 47 8.66 3.92 -26.50
N LYS A 48 9.99 3.85 -26.33
CA LYS A 48 10.63 2.71 -25.70
C LYS A 48 9.96 2.56 -24.34
N GLU A 49 9.20 1.49 -24.14
CA GLU A 49 8.54 1.21 -22.87
C GLU A 49 9.60 1.28 -21.77
N VAL A 50 9.40 2.21 -20.83
CA VAL A 50 10.30 2.41 -19.71
C VAL A 50 10.11 1.21 -18.79
N GLU A 51 11.19 0.47 -18.53
CA GLU A 51 11.16 -0.64 -17.58
C GLU A 51 10.94 -0.09 -16.18
N LYS A 52 9.94 -0.65 -15.48
CA LYS A 52 9.53 -0.17 -14.16
C LYS A 52 9.81 -1.20 -13.08
N ALA A 53 10.12 -0.69 -11.90
CA ALA A 53 10.14 -1.47 -10.67
C ALA A 53 9.33 -0.82 -9.55
N PHE A 54 8.76 -1.68 -8.73
CA PHE A 54 8.20 -1.32 -7.44
C PHE A 54 9.04 -1.91 -6.33
N VAL A 55 9.39 -1.10 -5.35
CA VAL A 55 10.03 -1.53 -4.12
C VAL A 55 9.10 -1.24 -2.97
N LEU A 56 8.75 -2.29 -2.24
CA LEU A 56 8.04 -2.18 -0.99
C LEU A 56 9.01 -2.43 0.16
N TRP A 57 9.18 -1.43 1.01
CA TRP A 57 10.21 -1.44 2.05
C TRP A 57 9.59 -1.27 3.44
N ASP A 58 9.53 -2.35 4.21
CA ASP A 58 9.15 -2.28 5.62
C ASP A 58 10.32 -1.76 6.45
N MET A 59 10.23 -0.49 6.86
CA MET A 59 11.27 0.16 7.66
C MET A 59 11.27 -0.27 9.13
N GLY A 60 10.21 -0.95 9.60
CA GLY A 60 10.16 -1.49 10.95
C GLY A 60 11.02 -2.75 11.07
N ASN A 61 10.94 -3.62 10.06
CA ASN A 61 11.65 -4.89 9.99
C ASN A 61 13.03 -4.77 9.33
N CYS A 62 13.17 -3.87 8.36
CA CYS A 62 14.42 -3.55 7.67
C CYS A 62 14.76 -2.06 7.85
N PRO A 63 15.07 -1.60 9.07
CA PRO A 63 15.32 -0.18 9.33
C PRO A 63 16.62 0.31 8.67
N ILE A 64 16.71 1.64 8.52
CA ILE A 64 17.99 2.30 8.24
C ILE A 64 18.93 2.06 9.42
N PRO A 65 20.12 1.47 9.22
CA PRO A 65 21.04 1.23 10.33
C PRO A 65 21.53 2.52 10.98
N ASP A 66 21.84 2.44 12.27
CA ASP A 66 22.30 3.61 13.03
C ASP A 66 23.53 4.27 12.37
N GLY A 67 23.49 5.61 12.30
CA GLY A 67 24.55 6.41 11.70
C GLY A 67 24.65 6.35 10.17
N HIS A 68 23.78 5.59 9.49
CA HIS A 68 23.73 5.57 8.03
C HIS A 68 22.90 6.73 7.49
N ASP A 69 23.38 7.30 6.38
CA ASP A 69 22.61 8.28 5.63
C ASP A 69 21.42 7.61 4.93
N PRO A 70 20.17 8.09 5.11
CA PRO A 70 18.98 7.51 4.50
C PRO A 70 19.06 7.37 2.98
N LEU A 71 19.66 8.35 2.30
CA LEU A 71 19.76 8.36 0.84
C LEU A 71 20.79 7.35 0.33
N THR A 72 21.81 7.06 1.12
CA THR A 72 22.76 5.98 0.85
C THR A 72 22.06 4.62 0.87
N VAL A 73 21.13 4.39 1.82
CA VAL A 73 20.32 3.16 1.85
C VAL A 73 19.42 3.07 0.62
N VAL A 74 18.70 4.15 0.29
CA VAL A 74 17.87 4.22 -0.94
C VAL A 74 18.70 3.90 -2.18
N ARG A 75 19.90 4.49 -2.29
CA ARG A 75 20.79 4.21 -3.41
C ARG A 75 21.19 2.74 -3.49
N LYS A 76 21.50 2.10 -2.35
CA LYS A 76 21.82 0.66 -2.30
C LYS A 76 20.65 -0.21 -2.74
N ILE A 77 19.42 0.15 -2.37
CA ILE A 77 18.20 -0.50 -2.88
C ILE A 77 18.11 -0.36 -4.40
N GLN A 78 18.25 0.86 -4.94
CA GLN A 78 18.19 1.07 -6.39
C GLN A 78 19.27 0.28 -7.13
N MET A 79 20.50 0.26 -6.62
CA MET A 79 21.59 -0.52 -7.20
C MET A 79 21.30 -2.02 -7.16
N ALA A 80 20.68 -2.55 -6.10
CA ALA A 80 20.27 -3.95 -6.05
C ALA A 80 19.25 -4.29 -7.15
N VAL A 81 18.27 -3.39 -7.38
CA VAL A 81 17.30 -3.51 -8.46
C VAL A 81 17.98 -3.45 -9.83
N GLU A 82 18.87 -2.48 -10.08
CA GLU A 82 19.63 -2.40 -11.35
C GLU A 82 20.52 -3.64 -11.57
N LYS A 83 21.28 -4.05 -10.55
CA LYS A 83 22.15 -5.24 -10.58
C LYS A 83 21.36 -6.54 -10.71
N SER A 84 20.04 -6.54 -10.53
CA SER A 84 19.21 -7.70 -10.85
C SER A 84 19.27 -8.08 -12.34
N GLY A 85 19.52 -7.09 -13.21
CA GLY A 85 19.56 -7.25 -14.67
C GLY A 85 18.17 -7.19 -15.32
N HIS A 86 17.15 -6.79 -14.56
CA HIS A 86 15.76 -6.73 -15.00
C HIS A 86 15.24 -5.32 -15.24
N VAL A 87 15.98 -4.32 -14.76
CA VAL A 87 15.70 -2.90 -14.95
C VAL A 87 16.96 -2.28 -15.55
N SER A 88 16.81 -1.72 -16.72
CA SER A 88 17.88 -1.11 -17.50
C SER A 88 18.26 0.25 -16.94
N ARG A 89 19.41 0.74 -17.42
CA ARG A 89 19.84 2.10 -17.15
C ARG A 89 18.78 3.07 -17.66
N ASN A 90 18.33 3.98 -16.81
CA ASN A 90 17.21 4.92 -17.04
C ASN A 90 15.80 4.32 -16.91
N GLY A 91 15.65 3.15 -16.28
CA GLY A 91 14.35 2.66 -15.82
C GLY A 91 13.79 3.50 -14.67
N GLU A 92 12.52 3.29 -14.36
CA GLU A 92 11.83 3.97 -13.26
C GLU A 92 11.70 3.03 -12.06
N ILE A 93 12.09 3.51 -10.87
CA ILE A 93 11.91 2.79 -9.62
C ILE A 93 10.97 3.61 -8.73
N SER A 94 9.86 2.99 -8.36
CA SER A 94 8.99 3.51 -7.30
C SER A 94 9.27 2.82 -6.00
N ILE A 95 9.49 3.57 -4.92
CA ILE A 95 9.75 3.02 -3.59
C ILE A 95 8.67 3.52 -2.63
N THR A 96 7.97 2.58 -2.01
CA THR A 96 7.04 2.86 -0.91
C THR A 96 7.60 2.29 0.38
N ALA A 97 7.90 3.19 1.31
CA ALA A 97 8.31 2.84 2.66
C ALA A 97 7.06 2.62 3.52
N ILE A 98 6.87 1.40 4.01
CA ILE A 98 5.75 1.01 4.86
C ILE A 98 6.20 0.87 6.31
N GLY A 99 5.28 1.13 7.24
CA GLY A 99 5.48 0.76 8.64
C GLY A 99 4.23 0.93 9.49
N SER A 100 4.14 0.10 10.53
CA SER A 100 3.09 0.22 11.56
C SER A 100 3.44 1.25 12.65
N LYS A 101 4.68 1.77 12.63
CA LYS A 101 5.22 2.69 13.64
C LYS A 101 5.91 3.89 13.01
N LEU A 102 5.39 4.40 11.89
CA LEU A 102 5.98 5.55 11.18
C LEU A 102 6.06 6.82 12.05
N ARG A 103 5.25 6.91 13.11
CA ARG A 103 5.36 7.98 14.12
C ARG A 103 6.68 7.94 14.90
N GLU A 104 7.27 6.76 15.10
CA GLU A 104 8.44 6.52 15.95
C GLU A 104 9.68 6.20 15.12
N ILE A 105 9.54 5.34 14.12
CA ILE A 105 10.64 4.79 13.30
C ILE A 105 10.30 5.02 11.83
N PRO A 106 11.19 5.61 11.01
CA PRO A 106 12.58 5.98 11.31
C PRO A 106 12.74 7.35 12.00
N GLY A 107 11.63 8.03 12.31
CA GLY A 107 11.61 9.39 12.85
C GLY A 107 11.36 10.43 11.77
N GLU A 108 10.77 11.56 12.17
CA GLU A 108 10.24 12.57 11.25
C GLU A 108 11.31 13.17 10.32
N ASP A 109 12.52 13.44 10.83
CA ASP A 109 13.59 14.04 10.03
C ASP A 109 14.05 13.12 8.89
N VAL A 110 14.15 11.82 9.17
CA VAL A 110 14.49 10.80 8.16
C VAL A 110 13.37 10.69 7.13
N MET A 111 12.11 10.63 7.58
CA MET A 111 10.99 10.56 6.64
C MET A 111 10.91 11.81 5.76
N ARG A 112 11.20 12.99 6.32
CA ARG A 112 11.25 14.26 5.58
C ARG A 112 12.30 14.21 4.48
N ILE A 113 13.52 13.77 4.80
CA ILE A 113 14.61 13.60 3.82
C ILE A 113 14.15 12.66 2.70
N LEU A 114 13.70 11.45 3.03
CA LEU A 114 13.27 10.46 2.04
C LEU A 114 12.12 10.98 1.16
N SER A 115 11.13 11.67 1.75
CA SER A 115 10.01 12.21 1.01
C SER A 115 10.40 13.26 -0.04
N SER A 116 11.49 14.01 0.21
CA SER A 116 12.03 14.97 -0.75
C SER A 116 12.72 14.33 -1.96
N PHE A 117 12.94 13.01 -1.92
CA PHE A 117 13.50 12.18 -2.98
C PHE A 117 12.46 11.18 -3.53
N GLU A 118 11.19 11.58 -3.56
CA GLU A 118 10.10 10.84 -4.20
C GLU A 118 9.85 9.43 -3.61
N ILE A 119 10.20 9.24 -2.34
CA ILE A 119 9.84 8.04 -1.57
C ILE A 119 8.45 8.23 -0.97
N SER A 120 7.52 7.35 -1.34
CA SER A 120 6.18 7.31 -0.75
C SER A 120 6.21 6.72 0.66
N PHE A 121 5.30 7.14 1.53
CA PHE A 121 5.12 6.54 2.86
C PHE A 121 3.72 6.01 3.05
N LYS A 122 3.63 4.78 3.57
CA LYS A 122 2.37 4.16 3.93
C LYS A 122 2.39 3.70 5.38
N HIS A 123 1.54 4.28 6.21
CA HIS A 123 1.27 3.73 7.54
C HIS A 123 0.29 2.57 7.41
N SER A 124 0.79 1.35 7.56
CA SER A 124 -0.03 0.15 7.51
C SER A 124 0.63 -1.01 8.26
N HIS A 125 -0.18 -2.03 8.55
CA HIS A 125 0.24 -3.27 9.18
C HIS A 125 0.44 -4.41 8.17
N LEU A 126 0.05 -4.22 6.90
CA LEU A 126 0.07 -5.18 5.80
C LEU A 126 0.25 -4.45 4.47
N TYR A 127 0.66 -5.17 3.42
CA TYR A 127 0.81 -4.59 2.09
C TYR A 127 0.35 -5.51 0.95
N THR A 128 -0.50 -6.49 1.25
CA THR A 128 -1.00 -7.43 0.25
C THR A 128 -1.70 -6.70 -0.90
N TYR A 129 -2.46 -5.65 -0.61
CA TYR A 129 -3.19 -4.90 -1.65
C TYR A 129 -2.29 -3.99 -2.49
N ASP A 130 -1.13 -3.55 -1.98
CA ASP A 130 -0.26 -2.62 -2.70
C ASP A 130 0.40 -3.28 -3.92
N LEU A 131 0.72 -4.58 -3.82
CA LEU A 131 1.30 -5.32 -4.94
C LEU A 131 0.30 -5.47 -6.09
N ASP A 132 -0.95 -5.82 -5.77
CA ASP A 132 -2.01 -5.97 -6.77
C ASP A 132 -2.38 -4.62 -7.40
N GLU A 133 -2.51 -3.57 -6.58
CA GLU A 133 -2.82 -2.22 -7.07
C GLU A 133 -1.72 -1.69 -8.01
N TRP A 134 -0.46 -1.92 -7.68
CA TRP A 134 0.64 -1.53 -8.55
C TRP A 134 0.68 -2.37 -9.83
N ALA A 135 0.41 -3.68 -9.74
CA ALA A 135 0.33 -4.59 -10.88
C ALA A 135 -0.77 -4.17 -11.88
N ASP A 136 -1.93 -3.74 -11.39
CA ASP A 136 -3.04 -3.24 -12.21
C ASP A 136 -2.64 -2.02 -13.07
N ALA A 137 -1.77 -1.16 -12.55
CA ALA A 137 -1.25 0.01 -13.26
C ALA A 137 -0.03 -0.30 -14.16
N ASN A 138 0.68 -1.40 -13.87
CA ASN A 138 1.94 -1.75 -14.50
C ASN A 138 1.93 -3.22 -14.94
N PRO A 139 1.44 -3.51 -16.16
CA PRO A 139 1.37 -4.88 -16.66
C PRO A 139 2.77 -5.50 -16.82
N PRO A 140 2.87 -6.85 -16.80
CA PRO A 140 4.13 -7.53 -17.01
C PRO A 140 4.68 -7.27 -18.44
N PRO A 141 6.02 -7.25 -18.64
CA PRO A 141 7.05 -7.61 -17.67
C PRO A 141 7.50 -6.42 -16.81
N CYS A 142 7.29 -6.52 -15.50
CA CYS A 142 7.70 -5.52 -14.52
C CYS A 142 8.41 -6.19 -13.32
N THR A 143 9.21 -5.42 -12.58
CA THR A 143 9.97 -5.93 -11.43
C THR A 143 9.34 -5.48 -10.11
N MET A 144 9.26 -6.37 -9.13
CA MET A 144 8.83 -6.04 -7.77
C MET A 144 9.89 -6.51 -6.78
N MET A 145 10.29 -5.64 -5.86
CA MET A 145 11.20 -5.96 -4.77
C MET A 145 10.50 -5.81 -3.43
N ILE A 146 10.51 -6.87 -2.63
CA ILE A 146 9.95 -6.86 -1.27
C ILE A 146 11.10 -6.87 -0.28
N ILE A 147 11.13 -5.87 0.60
CA ILE A 147 12.14 -5.72 1.65
C ILE A 147 11.43 -5.79 3.00
N ASP A 148 11.49 -6.95 3.64
CA ASP A 148 10.76 -7.21 4.88
C ASP A 148 11.33 -8.41 5.65
N GLU A 149 10.77 -8.75 6.81
CA GLU A 149 11.09 -9.95 7.56
C GLU A 149 10.64 -11.22 6.82
N HIS A 150 11.45 -12.28 6.97
CA HIS A 150 11.24 -13.55 6.31
C HIS A 150 9.85 -14.17 6.58
N GLU A 151 9.33 -14.08 7.81
CA GLU A 151 8.02 -14.67 8.14
C GLU A 151 6.88 -14.00 7.35
N ARG A 152 6.92 -12.67 7.25
CA ARG A 152 5.90 -11.86 6.59
C ARG A 152 5.89 -12.06 5.08
N ILE A 153 7.07 -12.11 4.47
CA ILE A 153 7.21 -12.52 3.06
C ILE A 153 6.68 -13.95 2.88
N GLY A 154 6.92 -14.84 3.85
CA GLY A 154 6.37 -16.20 3.90
C GLY A 154 4.84 -16.25 3.80
N TRP A 155 4.14 -15.39 4.53
CA TRP A 155 2.67 -15.30 4.45
C TRP A 155 2.17 -14.84 3.07
N MET A 156 3.01 -14.16 2.30
CA MET A 156 2.69 -13.66 0.96
C MET A 156 3.19 -14.56 -0.17
N ALA A 157 3.83 -15.69 0.14
CA ALA A 157 4.45 -16.56 -0.86
C ALA A 157 3.48 -17.02 -1.96
N SER A 158 2.20 -17.25 -1.64
CA SER A 158 1.17 -17.60 -2.65
C SER A 158 0.95 -16.45 -3.64
N GLN A 159 0.73 -15.24 -3.15
CA GLN A 159 0.51 -14.06 -3.99
C GLN A 159 1.74 -13.75 -4.85
N LEU A 160 2.95 -13.88 -4.28
CA LEU A 160 4.20 -13.68 -5.01
C LEU A 160 4.39 -14.73 -6.11
N SER A 161 3.97 -15.98 -5.87
CA SER A 161 3.96 -17.03 -6.89
C SER A 161 2.97 -16.72 -8.00
N ASP A 162 1.77 -16.24 -7.68
CA ASP A 162 0.76 -15.86 -8.66
C ASP A 162 1.25 -14.70 -9.55
N LEU A 163 1.96 -13.73 -8.97
CA LEU A 163 2.60 -12.64 -9.71
C LEU A 163 3.75 -13.14 -10.60
N GLU A 164 4.57 -14.06 -10.11
CA GLU A 164 5.63 -14.69 -10.91
C GLU A 164 5.04 -15.44 -12.11
N ASP A 165 3.98 -16.23 -11.90
CA ASP A 165 3.25 -16.95 -12.94
C ASP A 165 2.58 -16.00 -13.97
N ALA A 166 2.17 -14.80 -13.53
CA ALA A 166 1.66 -13.74 -14.40
C ALA A 166 2.76 -13.04 -15.22
N GLY A 167 4.05 -13.30 -14.93
CA GLY A 167 5.19 -12.77 -15.69
C GLY A 167 5.91 -11.59 -15.03
N TYR A 168 5.63 -11.32 -13.75
CA TYR A 168 6.42 -10.36 -12.97
C TYR A 168 7.73 -10.98 -12.49
N ARG A 169 8.73 -10.12 -12.24
CA ARG A 169 10.00 -10.53 -11.66
C ARG A 169 10.06 -10.17 -10.20
N ILE A 170 10.12 -11.18 -9.34
CA ILE A 170 10.11 -10.99 -7.88
C ILE A 170 11.54 -11.02 -7.33
N LEU A 171 11.89 -9.95 -6.62
CA LEU A 171 13.13 -9.74 -5.90
C LEU A 171 12.84 -9.67 -4.40
N LEU A 172 13.72 -10.24 -3.56
CA LEU A 172 13.51 -10.24 -2.11
C LEU A 172 14.75 -9.74 -1.38
N ALA A 173 14.58 -8.90 -0.36
CA ALA A 173 15.60 -8.65 0.64
C ALA A 173 14.99 -8.83 2.04
N TYR A 174 15.73 -9.49 2.93
CA TYR A 174 15.27 -9.72 4.29
C TYR A 174 16.46 -9.82 5.25
N PRO A 175 16.29 -9.49 6.54
CA PRO A 175 17.35 -9.64 7.53
C PRO A 175 17.83 -11.09 7.63
N PRO A 176 19.07 -11.34 8.04
CA PRO A 176 19.60 -12.70 8.16
C PRO A 176 18.67 -13.56 9.00
N GLN A 177 18.39 -14.76 8.50
CA GLN A 177 17.52 -15.73 9.17
C GLN A 177 18.08 -16.04 10.57
N ARG A 178 17.44 -15.46 11.60
CA ARG A 178 17.80 -15.73 13.00
C ARG A 178 17.29 -17.09 13.48
N ASP A 179 16.30 -17.65 12.79
CA ASP A 179 15.71 -18.94 13.12
C ASP A 179 16.05 -20.00 12.05
N LEU A 180 16.76 -21.04 12.48
CA LEU A 180 17.18 -22.17 11.64
C LEU A 180 15.99 -23.03 11.17
N ALA A 181 14.79 -22.83 11.74
CA ALA A 181 13.58 -23.55 11.37
C ALA A 181 12.79 -22.91 10.20
N ALA A 182 13.15 -21.69 9.77
CA ALA A 182 12.44 -21.00 8.71
C ALA A 182 12.73 -21.65 7.34
N THR A 183 11.66 -21.96 6.59
CA THR A 183 11.78 -22.59 5.26
C THR A 183 12.36 -21.61 4.26
N PRO A 184 13.43 -21.95 3.53
CA PRO A 184 14.00 -21.05 2.53
C PRO A 184 12.98 -20.79 1.41
N PHE A 185 12.98 -19.58 0.87
CA PHE A 185 12.14 -19.25 -0.27
C PHE A 185 12.55 -20.01 -1.54
N PRO A 186 11.60 -20.29 -2.45
CA PRO A 186 11.89 -20.90 -3.75
C PRO A 186 13.02 -20.18 -4.48
N ARG A 187 13.85 -20.96 -5.18
CA ARG A 187 14.90 -20.41 -6.07
C ARG A 187 14.34 -19.72 -7.33
N SER A 188 13.03 -19.82 -7.58
CA SER A 188 12.38 -19.16 -8.72
C SER A 188 12.44 -17.64 -8.58
N PHE A 189 12.26 -17.12 -7.36
CA PHE A 189 12.46 -15.70 -7.06
C PHE A 189 13.85 -15.26 -7.51
N SER A 190 13.86 -14.30 -8.45
CA SER A 190 14.95 -14.12 -9.40
C SER A 190 16.28 -13.78 -8.71
N LYS A 191 16.22 -12.99 -7.64
CA LYS A 191 17.34 -12.76 -6.71
C LYS A 191 16.85 -12.50 -5.29
N GLN A 192 17.66 -12.92 -4.33
CA GLN A 192 17.42 -12.73 -2.90
C GLN A 192 18.67 -12.12 -2.26
N TRP A 193 18.49 -11.15 -1.37
CA TRP A 193 19.57 -10.47 -0.64
C TRP A 193 19.38 -10.59 0.86
N ASP A 194 20.51 -10.67 1.56
CA ASP A 194 20.57 -10.36 2.98
C ASP A 194 20.52 -8.83 3.15
N TRP A 195 19.58 -8.32 3.95
CA TRP A 195 19.37 -6.88 4.13
C TRP A 195 20.61 -6.19 4.71
N ASP A 196 21.23 -6.79 5.73
CA ASP A 196 22.40 -6.20 6.36
C ASP A 196 23.54 -6.13 5.34
N ALA A 197 23.84 -7.22 4.65
CA ALA A 197 24.84 -7.21 3.59
C ALA A 197 24.51 -6.17 2.50
N LEU A 198 23.26 -6.08 2.05
CA LEU A 198 22.82 -5.09 1.05
C LEU A 198 23.11 -3.66 1.49
N VAL A 199 22.88 -3.33 2.77
CA VAL A 199 23.05 -1.97 3.31
C VAL A 199 24.47 -1.67 3.78
N PHE A 200 25.25 -2.68 4.20
CA PHE A 200 26.62 -2.52 4.70
C PHE A 200 27.70 -2.77 3.64
N ASP A 201 27.36 -3.31 2.47
CA ASP A 201 28.39 -3.59 1.46
C ASP A 201 29.15 -2.32 1.06
N ASP A 202 30.45 -2.32 1.35
CA ASP A 202 31.37 -1.19 1.20
C ASP A 202 31.96 -1.13 -0.22
N GLU A 203 31.35 -1.81 -1.20
CA GLU A 203 31.72 -1.64 -2.60
C GLU A 203 31.82 -0.14 -2.90
N HIS A 204 33.06 0.33 -3.08
CA HIS A 204 33.46 1.66 -3.54
C HIS A 204 33.06 1.86 -5.01
N GLU A 205 31.82 1.51 -5.32
CA GLU A 205 31.26 1.66 -6.62
C GLU A 205 30.89 3.13 -6.80
N THR A 206 31.78 3.85 -7.50
CA THR A 206 31.54 5.16 -8.10
C THR A 206 30.37 5.15 -9.11
N THR A 207 29.62 4.06 -9.22
CA THR A 207 28.48 3.88 -10.12
C THR A 207 27.31 4.73 -9.62
N THR A 208 27.13 5.89 -10.24
CA THR A 208 25.91 6.69 -10.12
C THR A 208 24.74 5.84 -10.61
N THR A 209 23.74 5.62 -9.75
CA THR A 209 22.46 5.03 -10.14
C THR A 209 21.88 5.84 -11.30
N THR A 210 21.41 5.15 -12.33
CA THR A 210 20.89 5.79 -13.55
C THR A 210 19.38 5.74 -13.65
N THR A 211 18.72 4.92 -12.83
CA THR A 211 17.27 4.91 -12.69
C THR A 211 16.76 6.18 -12.02
N SER A 212 15.61 6.68 -12.47
CA SER A 212 14.87 7.73 -11.76
C SER A 212 14.03 7.12 -10.64
N LEU A 213 13.98 7.84 -9.52
CA LEU A 213 12.91 7.63 -8.54
C LEU A 213 11.64 8.29 -9.08
N VAL A 214 10.51 7.67 -8.82
CA VAL A 214 9.18 8.21 -9.10
C VAL A 214 8.23 7.77 -7.99
N PHE A 215 7.18 8.54 -7.73
CA PHE A 215 6.11 8.04 -6.87
C PHE A 215 5.47 6.78 -7.48
N SER A 216 5.04 5.86 -6.62
CA SER A 216 4.38 4.63 -7.06
C SER A 216 3.10 4.93 -7.81
N GLN A 217 2.94 4.31 -8.99
CA GLN A 217 1.70 4.35 -9.76
C GLN A 217 0.66 3.42 -9.15
N GLY A 218 -0.57 3.92 -9.04
CA GLY A 218 -1.70 3.25 -8.41
C GLY A 218 -2.91 4.16 -8.43
N LYS A 219 -4.09 3.65 -8.05
CA LYS A 219 -5.36 4.39 -8.15
C LYS A 219 -5.33 5.70 -7.35
N TYR A 220 -4.51 5.76 -6.31
CA TYR A 220 -4.36 6.94 -5.45
C TYR A 220 -2.91 7.44 -5.32
N ASN A 221 -1.91 6.63 -5.64
CA ASN A 221 -0.54 6.91 -5.19
C ASN A 221 0.19 8.00 -5.99
N ASP A 222 -0.13 8.22 -7.26
CA ASP A 222 0.50 9.27 -8.08
C ASP A 222 0.19 10.69 -7.55
N GLU A 223 -1.00 10.85 -6.96
CA GLU A 223 -1.47 12.14 -6.45
C GLU A 223 -1.26 12.24 -4.93
N PHE A 224 -1.16 11.12 -4.23
CA PHE A 224 -1.11 11.03 -2.77
C PHE A 224 0.01 10.08 -2.31
N PRO A 225 1.27 10.54 -2.25
CA PRO A 225 2.41 9.71 -1.88
C PRO A 225 2.45 9.33 -0.40
N PHE A 226 1.54 9.88 0.41
CA PHE A 226 1.43 9.58 1.83
C PHE A 226 0.05 9.00 2.13
N ALA A 227 0.02 7.81 2.72
CA ALA A 227 -1.21 7.10 3.03
C ALA A 227 -1.20 6.48 4.42
N CYS A 228 -2.37 6.36 5.03
CA CYS A 228 -2.59 5.64 6.28
C CYS A 228 -3.77 4.70 6.07
N GLU A 229 -3.49 3.40 6.03
CA GLU A 229 -4.50 2.36 5.81
C GLU A 229 -5.39 2.18 7.04
N VAL A 230 -4.85 2.43 8.23
CA VAL A 230 -5.59 2.34 9.50
C VAL A 230 -6.74 3.34 9.54
N CYS A 231 -6.54 4.51 8.94
CA CYS A 231 -7.54 5.58 8.92
C CYS A 231 -8.20 5.77 7.55
N PHE A 232 -7.77 5.04 6.52
CA PHE A 232 -8.15 5.24 5.12
C PHE A 232 -7.94 6.69 4.65
N VAL A 233 -6.80 7.27 5.03
CA VAL A 233 -6.41 8.64 4.70
C VAL A 233 -5.30 8.61 3.64
N ALA A 234 -5.42 9.45 2.62
CA ALA A 234 -4.37 9.70 1.65
C ALA A 234 -4.18 11.22 1.53
N VAL A 235 -2.93 11.68 1.59
CA VAL A 235 -2.58 13.11 1.61
C VAL A 235 -1.37 13.40 0.72
N LYS A 236 -1.28 14.65 0.27
CA LYS A 236 -0.27 15.09 -0.70
C LYS A 236 1.04 15.54 -0.06
N THR A 237 0.96 16.05 1.16
CA THR A 237 2.07 16.73 1.81
C THR A 237 2.57 15.93 3.00
N PHE A 238 3.87 16.03 3.24
CA PHE A 238 4.52 15.43 4.40
C PHE A 238 3.96 16.01 5.71
N GLU A 239 3.70 17.32 5.74
CA GLU A 239 3.15 18.03 6.90
C GLU A 239 1.75 17.51 7.26
N ASP A 240 0.86 17.32 6.27
CA ASP A 240 -0.48 16.77 6.53
C ASP A 240 -0.39 15.32 7.03
N PHE A 241 0.54 14.54 6.47
CA PHE A 241 0.73 13.14 6.87
C PHE A 241 1.23 13.02 8.31
N THR A 242 2.26 13.80 8.66
CA THR A 242 2.82 13.78 10.02
C THR A 242 1.88 14.38 11.05
N ALA A 243 1.12 15.43 10.68
CA ALA A 243 0.03 15.94 11.51
C ALA A 243 -1.04 14.87 11.74
N HIS A 244 -1.41 14.11 10.70
CA HIS A 244 -2.32 12.99 10.81
C HIS A 244 -1.80 11.90 11.76
N LEU A 245 -0.56 11.42 11.61
CA LEU A 245 0.01 10.38 12.48
C LEU A 245 0.09 10.80 13.95
N LYS A 246 0.15 12.10 14.22
CA LYS A 246 0.15 12.67 15.58
C LYS A 246 -1.25 12.95 16.12
N SER A 247 -2.30 12.78 15.31
CA SER A 247 -3.66 13.12 15.67
C SER A 247 -4.29 12.08 16.59
N VAL A 248 -5.28 12.53 17.37
CA VAL A 248 -6.04 11.65 18.27
C VAL A 248 -6.91 10.66 17.50
N GLU A 249 -7.38 11.04 16.31
CA GLU A 249 -8.12 10.16 15.41
C GLU A 249 -7.26 9.00 14.93
N HIS A 250 -5.97 9.24 14.68
CA HIS A 250 -5.04 8.18 14.35
C HIS A 250 -4.76 7.26 15.54
N GLU A 251 -4.56 7.82 16.74
CA GLU A 251 -4.44 7.02 17.98
C GLU A 251 -5.68 6.14 18.22
N TYR A 252 -6.87 6.69 18.00
CA TYR A 252 -8.12 5.94 18.03
C TYR A 252 -8.14 4.82 16.98
N GLY A 253 -7.76 5.11 15.75
CA GLY A 253 -7.69 4.12 14.66
C GLY A 253 -6.77 2.94 14.99
N GLU A 254 -5.59 3.21 15.53
CA GLU A 254 -4.65 2.17 15.98
C GLU A 254 -5.27 1.30 17.08
N TRP A 255 -5.92 1.91 18.06
CA TRP A 255 -6.60 1.16 19.11
C TRP A 255 -7.78 0.35 18.58
N ASP A 256 -8.60 0.90 17.68
CA ASP A 256 -9.76 0.18 17.14
C ASP A 256 -9.32 -1.02 16.28
N SER A 257 -8.24 -0.85 15.51
CA SER A 257 -7.59 -1.93 14.77
C SER A 257 -7.09 -3.04 15.71
N TYR A 258 -6.39 -2.67 16.80
CA TYR A 258 -5.97 -3.61 17.83
C TYR A 258 -7.16 -4.32 18.48
N ALA A 259 -8.19 -3.57 18.90
CA ALA A 259 -9.37 -4.10 19.57
C ALA A 259 -10.12 -5.09 18.67
N SER A 260 -10.24 -4.78 17.37
CA SER A 260 -10.84 -5.65 16.38
C SER A 260 -10.06 -6.95 16.23
N LYS A 261 -8.73 -6.88 16.04
CA LYS A 261 -7.85 -8.05 15.89
C LYS A 261 -7.87 -8.97 17.12
N ASN A 262 -7.99 -8.39 18.31
CA ASN A 262 -7.95 -9.12 19.57
C ASN A 262 -9.33 -9.47 20.15
N GLY A 263 -10.41 -9.23 19.40
CA GLY A 263 -11.77 -9.57 19.82
C GLY A 263 -12.24 -8.82 21.08
N VAL A 264 -11.71 -7.63 21.33
CA VAL A 264 -12.10 -6.80 22.49
C VAL A 264 -13.54 -6.32 22.31
N ASP A 265 -14.39 -6.56 23.31
CA ASP A 265 -15.75 -6.00 23.31
C ASP A 265 -15.70 -4.50 23.61
N ARG A 266 -15.76 -3.70 22.55
CA ARG A 266 -15.76 -2.23 22.55
C ARG A 266 -17.07 -1.62 23.07
N THR A 267 -18.06 -2.45 23.45
CA THR A 267 -19.30 -1.98 24.10
C THR A 267 -19.22 -1.96 25.63
N ILE A 268 -18.12 -2.47 26.19
CA ILE A 268 -17.85 -2.52 27.63
C ILE A 268 -16.88 -1.39 27.97
N ARG A 269 -17.29 -0.49 28.86
CA ARG A 269 -16.53 0.72 29.21
C ARG A 269 -15.15 0.38 29.79
N GLU A 270 -15.08 -0.68 30.59
CA GLU A 270 -13.85 -1.15 31.25
C GLU A 270 -12.80 -1.67 30.26
N ASN A 271 -13.20 -2.01 29.04
CA ASN A 271 -12.29 -2.44 27.98
C ASN A 271 -11.70 -1.26 27.19
N LEU A 272 -12.23 -0.05 27.37
CA LEU A 272 -11.77 1.14 26.66
C LEU A 272 -10.54 1.72 27.35
N PRO A 273 -9.52 2.18 26.60
CA PRO A 273 -8.30 2.74 27.13
C PRO A 273 -8.51 4.20 27.57
N LEU A 274 -9.49 4.44 28.43
CA LEU A 274 -9.86 5.77 28.90
C LEU A 274 -8.75 6.40 29.76
N GLY A 275 -8.72 7.73 29.80
CA GLY A 275 -7.79 8.51 30.62
C GLY A 275 -6.47 8.85 29.92
N ARG A 276 -6.32 8.52 28.64
CA ARG A 276 -5.14 8.91 27.84
C ARG A 276 -5.17 10.38 27.43
N SER A 277 -6.32 10.84 26.95
CA SER A 277 -6.60 12.25 26.67
C SER A 277 -8.12 12.47 26.66
N LYS A 278 -8.56 13.72 26.85
CA LYS A 278 -10.00 14.03 26.86
C LYS A 278 -10.62 13.79 25.50
N GLU A 279 -9.89 14.13 24.45
CA GLU A 279 -10.31 14.00 23.06
C GLU A 279 -10.45 12.51 22.69
N MET A 280 -9.51 11.66 23.11
CA MET A 280 -9.58 10.21 22.90
C MET A 280 -10.76 9.59 23.66
N ASP A 281 -10.97 10.01 24.91
CA ASP A 281 -12.08 9.53 25.72
C ASP A 281 -13.44 9.83 25.08
N VAL A 282 -13.58 11.01 24.45
CA VAL A 282 -14.79 11.38 23.71
C VAL A 282 -15.01 10.44 22.53
N LEU A 283 -14.00 10.22 21.67
CA LEU A 283 -14.11 9.33 20.50
C LEU A 283 -14.47 7.90 20.90
N LEU A 284 -13.84 7.37 21.95
CA LEU A 284 -14.09 6.03 22.48
C LEU A 284 -15.53 5.88 22.99
N ILE A 285 -16.02 6.87 23.73
CA ILE A 285 -17.39 6.84 24.30
C ILE A 285 -18.42 6.96 23.18
N GLU A 286 -18.22 7.86 22.21
CA GLU A 286 -19.12 8.02 21.06
C GLU A 286 -19.21 6.73 20.22
N ASP A 287 -18.08 6.08 19.94
CA ASP A 287 -18.05 4.81 19.22
C ASP A 287 -18.74 3.68 20.01
N MET A 288 -18.47 3.57 21.32
CA MET A 288 -19.12 2.61 22.21
C MET A 288 -20.65 2.77 22.17
N GLU A 289 -21.15 4.00 22.32
CA GLU A 289 -22.58 4.31 22.26
C GLU A 289 -23.18 3.97 20.90
N TRP A 290 -22.49 4.32 19.81
CA TRP A 290 -22.92 3.99 18.45
C TRP A 290 -23.05 2.47 18.25
N ARG A 291 -22.07 1.68 18.72
CA ARG A 291 -22.12 0.21 18.64
C ARG A 291 -23.26 -0.39 19.46
N LEU A 292 -23.52 0.14 20.66
CA LEU A 292 -24.64 -0.27 21.50
C LEU A 292 -25.99 -0.01 20.80
N MET A 293 -26.14 1.15 20.15
CA MET A 293 -27.34 1.46 19.36
C MET A 293 -27.51 0.47 18.19
N LYS A 294 -26.44 0.19 17.44
CA LYS A 294 -26.49 -0.77 16.32
C LYS A 294 -26.84 -2.19 16.75
N ARG A 295 -26.33 -2.65 17.91
CA ARG A 295 -26.68 -3.96 18.48
C ARG A 295 -28.19 -4.04 18.80
N LYS A 296 -28.76 -2.96 19.35
CA LYS A 296 -30.21 -2.88 19.64
C LYS A 296 -31.04 -2.93 18.36
N GLU A 297 -30.67 -2.19 17.31
CA GLU A 297 -31.35 -2.23 16.01
C GLU A 297 -31.41 -3.65 15.42
N HIS A 298 -30.29 -4.39 15.46
CA HIS A 298 -30.23 -5.78 14.98
C HIS A 298 -31.10 -6.71 15.83
N SER A 299 -31.13 -6.51 17.15
CA SER A 299 -31.97 -7.31 18.06
C SER A 299 -33.47 -7.04 17.90
N HIS A 300 -33.85 -5.83 17.49
CA HIS A 300 -35.24 -5.46 17.19
C HIS A 300 -35.67 -5.87 15.78
N GLY A 301 -34.76 -5.91 14.81
CA GLY A 301 -35.02 -6.42 13.45
C GLY A 301 -35.29 -7.93 13.38
N LEU A 302 -34.85 -8.70 14.38
CA LEU A 302 -35.17 -10.13 14.53
C LEU A 302 -36.53 -10.40 15.18
N ARG A 303 -37.28 -9.36 15.59
CA ARG A 303 -38.66 -9.49 16.06
C ARG A 303 -39.63 -8.93 15.02
N SER A 304 -39.74 -9.58 13.86
CA SER A 304 -40.99 -9.49 13.10
C SER A 304 -42.05 -10.33 13.83
N PRO A 305 -43.32 -9.90 13.89
CA PRO A 305 -44.36 -10.70 14.51
C PRO A 305 -44.56 -11.95 13.66
N GLN A 306 -44.42 -13.14 14.27
CA GLN A 306 -45.09 -14.32 13.75
C GLN A 306 -46.58 -13.98 13.65
N THR A 307 -47.05 -13.72 12.43
CA THR A 307 -48.46 -13.73 12.11
C THR A 307 -48.95 -15.13 12.42
N ARG A 308 -49.56 -15.25 13.59
CA ARG A 308 -50.37 -16.36 14.01
C ARG A 308 -51.55 -16.43 13.04
N LEU A 309 -51.41 -17.24 12.00
CA LEU A 309 -52.54 -17.80 11.26
C LEU A 309 -53.21 -18.79 12.23
N ASP A 310 -54.08 -18.26 13.09
CA ASP A 310 -55.08 -19.09 13.75
C ASP A 310 -56.12 -19.48 12.68
N LEU A 311 -56.31 -20.77 12.55
CA LEU A 311 -57.39 -21.45 11.85
C LEU A 311 -58.74 -20.82 12.19
N PHE A 312 -59.54 -20.46 11.18
CA PHE A 312 -60.92 -20.90 10.92
C PHE A 312 -61.47 -20.18 9.67
#